data_AF-A0A1G8AT74-F1
#
_entry.id   AF-A0A1G8AT74-F1
#
_cell.length_a   1.000
_cell.length_b   1.000
_cell.length_c   1.000
_cell.angle_alpha   90.00
_cell.angle_beta   90.00
_cell.angle_gamma   90.00
#
_symmetry.space_group_name_H-M   'P 1'
#
loop_
_entity.id
_entity.type
_entity.pdbx_description
1 polymer ?
#
loop_
_entity_poly.entity_id
_entity_poly.type
_entity_poly.pdbx_seq_one_letter_code
_entity_poly.pdbx_strand_id
1 'polypeptide(L)'
;MATNVSGCLVKILLFLLGAVLGTGLTAVTGVLLFLPDSTVVVSVEPTSTSPGVYVKKVEQFVGGTHYEIWLGPTPDRGHVVRVPAGWDHDPERETTDGGLRLRFDNGGEIFVPEASYS
;
A
#
# COMPACT_ATOMS: atom_id res chain seq x y z
N MET A 1 -51.35 -17.73 -25.77
CA MET A 1 -50.31 -16.70 -25.97
C MET A 1 -49.58 -16.23 -24.70
N ALA A 2 -49.96 -16.67 -23.48
CA ALA A 2 -49.33 -16.17 -22.24
C ALA A 2 -48.00 -16.88 -21.83
N THR A 3 -47.77 -18.11 -22.27
CA THR A 3 -46.58 -18.91 -21.92
C THR A 3 -45.28 -18.41 -22.56
N ASN A 4 -45.34 -17.92 -23.82
CA ASN A 4 -44.17 -17.38 -24.52
C ASN A 4 -43.66 -16.06 -23.91
N VAL A 5 -44.56 -15.21 -23.42
CA VAL A 5 -44.20 -13.93 -22.77
C VAL A 5 -43.54 -14.18 -21.41
N SER A 6 -44.09 -15.13 -20.63
CA SER A 6 -43.51 -15.53 -19.34
C SER A 6 -42.12 -16.14 -19.50
N GLY A 7 -41.91 -17.03 -20.49
CA GLY A 7 -40.58 -17.59 -20.78
C GLY A 7 -39.56 -16.56 -21.26
N CYS A 8 -40.00 -15.53 -21.99
CA CYS A 8 -39.14 -14.42 -22.40
C CYS A 8 -38.72 -13.55 -21.21
N LEU A 9 -39.66 -13.19 -20.35
CA LEU A 9 -39.41 -12.35 -19.18
C LEU A 9 -38.48 -13.04 -18.16
N VAL A 10 -38.65 -14.35 -17.95
CA VAL A 10 -37.75 -15.15 -17.09
C VAL A 10 -36.32 -15.14 -17.64
N LYS A 11 -36.14 -15.31 -18.95
CA LYS A 11 -34.80 -15.29 -19.58
C LYS A 11 -34.12 -13.93 -19.41
N ILE A 12 -34.86 -12.83 -19.61
CA ILE A 12 -34.33 -11.48 -19.42
C ILE A 12 -33.93 -11.26 -17.96
N LEU A 13 -34.76 -11.69 -17.01
CA LEU A 13 -34.47 -11.52 -15.58
C LEU A 13 -33.24 -12.33 -15.15
N LEU A 14 -33.09 -13.55 -15.65
CA LEU A 14 -31.90 -14.36 -15.45
C LEU A 14 -30.65 -13.71 -16.05
N PHE A 15 -30.76 -13.14 -17.25
CA PHE A 15 -29.65 -12.42 -17.89
C PHE A 15 -29.23 -11.19 -17.08
N LEU A 16 -30.19 -10.37 -16.64
CA LEU A 16 -29.92 -9.19 -15.82
C LEU A 16 -29.29 -9.57 -14.48
N LEU A 17 -29.80 -10.63 -13.83
CA LEU A 17 -29.22 -11.14 -12.59
C LEU A 17 -27.78 -11.62 -12.82
N GLY A 18 -27.54 -12.37 -13.88
CA GLY A 18 -26.20 -12.83 -14.26
C GLY A 18 -25.25 -11.66 -14.54
N ALA A 19 -25.73 -10.62 -15.22
CA ALA A 19 -24.95 -9.41 -15.50
C ALA A 19 -24.58 -8.66 -14.22
N VAL A 20 -25.52 -8.49 -13.28
CA VAL A 20 -25.27 -7.82 -11.99
C VAL A 20 -24.29 -8.62 -11.14
N LEU A 21 -24.49 -9.95 -11.02
CA LEU A 21 -23.59 -10.81 -10.26
C LEU A 21 -22.19 -10.86 -10.88
N GLY A 22 -22.09 -10.99 -12.20
CA GLY A 22 -20.80 -11.02 -12.90
C GLY A 22 -20.05 -9.69 -12.76
N THR A 23 -20.75 -8.57 -12.87
CA THR A 23 -20.16 -7.23 -12.66
C THR A 23 -19.70 -7.06 -11.22
N GLY A 24 -20.52 -7.48 -10.26
CA GLY A 24 -20.18 -7.44 -8.83
C GLY A 24 -18.92 -8.26 -8.53
N LEU A 25 -18.85 -9.49 -9.03
CA LEU A 25 -17.67 -10.35 -8.87
C LEU A 25 -16.43 -9.72 -9.50
N THR A 26 -16.56 -9.18 -10.72
CA THR A 26 -15.44 -8.52 -11.41
C THR A 26 -14.92 -7.32 -10.62
N ALA A 27 -15.81 -6.51 -10.04
CA ALA A 27 -15.42 -5.38 -9.21
C ALA A 27 -14.69 -5.83 -7.93
N VAL A 28 -15.22 -6.84 -7.24
CA VAL A 28 -14.59 -7.41 -6.03
C VAL A 28 -13.21 -7.99 -6.36
N THR A 29 -13.10 -8.79 -7.42
CA THR A 29 -11.82 -9.32 -7.87
C THR A 29 -10.85 -8.20 -8.22
N GLY A 30 -11.31 -7.17 -8.92
CA GLY A 30 -10.51 -5.98 -9.20
C GLY A 30 -9.93 -5.37 -7.93
N VAL A 31 -10.77 -5.09 -6.93
CA VAL A 31 -10.32 -4.53 -5.65
C VAL A 31 -9.31 -5.45 -4.96
N LEU A 32 -9.59 -6.75 -4.87
CA LEU A 32 -8.71 -7.71 -4.19
C LEU A 32 -7.33 -7.83 -4.86
N LEU A 33 -7.24 -7.66 -6.18
CA LEU A 33 -5.97 -7.72 -6.92
C LEU A 33 -5.06 -6.52 -6.62
N PHE A 34 -5.63 -5.39 -6.20
CA PHE A 34 -4.90 -4.15 -5.93
C PHE A 34 -4.86 -3.76 -4.45
N LEU A 35 -5.58 -4.48 -3.58
CA LEU A 35 -5.58 -4.22 -2.15
C LEU A 35 -4.18 -4.55 -1.58
N PRO A 36 -3.44 -3.55 -1.05
CA PRO A 36 -2.15 -3.81 -0.44
C PRO A 36 -2.32 -4.49 0.91
N ASP A 37 -1.53 -5.54 1.13
CA ASP A 37 -1.23 -6.06 2.46
C ASP A 37 0.07 -5.43 2.93
N SER A 38 0.13 -4.97 4.18
CA SER A 38 1.32 -4.30 4.72
C SER A 38 1.71 -4.88 6.07
N THR A 39 2.97 -5.29 6.20
CA THR A 39 3.55 -5.79 7.45
C THR A 39 4.74 -4.93 7.85
N VAL A 40 4.79 -4.51 9.11
CA VAL A 40 5.95 -3.81 9.68
C VAL A 40 7.07 -4.83 9.90
N VAL A 41 8.22 -4.63 9.27
CA VAL A 41 9.40 -5.52 9.36
C VAL A 41 10.54 -4.93 10.17
N VAL A 42 10.60 -3.60 10.28
CA VAL A 42 11.52 -2.89 11.18
C VAL A 42 10.74 -1.84 11.96
N SER A 43 11.01 -1.76 13.25
CA SER A 43 10.43 -0.76 14.16
C SER A 43 11.56 -0.12 14.96
N VAL A 44 11.68 1.19 14.86
CA VAL A 44 12.57 2.00 15.68
C VAL A 44 11.72 3.06 16.35
N GLU A 45 11.67 3.05 17.68
CA GLU A 45 10.89 3.99 18.45
C GLU A 45 11.42 5.43 18.31
N PRO A 46 10.54 6.44 18.35
CA PRO A 46 10.96 7.84 18.34
C PRO A 46 11.82 8.17 19.57
N THR A 47 12.78 9.08 19.39
CA THR A 47 13.56 9.66 20.48
C THR A 47 13.27 11.16 20.60
N SER A 48 13.88 11.85 21.57
CA SER A 48 13.73 13.30 21.71
C SER A 48 14.31 14.10 20.54
N THR A 49 15.14 13.48 19.70
CA THR A 49 15.88 14.13 18.61
C THR A 49 15.67 13.47 17.25
N SER A 50 14.91 12.37 17.17
CA SER A 50 14.67 11.63 15.92
C SER A 50 13.23 11.12 15.86
N PRO A 51 12.58 11.12 14.69
CA PRO A 51 11.29 10.47 14.52
C PRO A 51 11.43 8.95 14.72
N GLY A 52 10.32 8.28 14.97
CA GLY A 52 10.24 6.83 14.86
C GLY A 52 10.36 6.43 13.40
N VAL A 53 11.00 5.31 13.15
CA VAL A 53 11.24 4.78 11.80
C VAL A 53 10.64 3.39 11.69
N TYR A 54 9.66 3.24 10.81
CA TYR A 54 8.95 1.98 10.62
C TYR A 54 9.05 1.55 9.17
N VAL A 55 9.71 0.43 8.91
CA VAL A 55 9.81 -0.13 7.56
C VAL A 55 8.66 -1.09 7.37
N LYS A 56 7.80 -0.82 6.37
CA LYS A 56 6.70 -1.68 5.98
C LYS A 56 7.05 -2.40 4.68
N LYS A 57 6.88 -3.72 4.69
CA LYS A 57 6.81 -4.54 3.48
C LYS A 57 5.38 -4.48 2.98
N VAL A 58 5.19 -3.98 1.77
CA VAL A 58 3.88 -3.87 1.11
C VAL A 58 3.82 -4.90 -0.01
N GLU A 59 2.86 -5.80 0.07
CA GLU A 59 2.64 -6.87 -0.89
C GLU A 59 1.30 -6.66 -1.61
N GLN A 60 1.36 -6.65 -2.93
CA GLN A 60 0.19 -6.55 -3.80
C GLN A 60 0.22 -7.68 -4.83
N PHE A 61 -0.94 -8.26 -5.11
CA PHE A 61 -1.05 -9.32 -6.12
C PHE A 61 -0.68 -8.79 -7.51
N VAL A 62 -1.15 -7.58 -7.84
CA VAL A 62 -0.71 -6.82 -9.03
C VAL A 62 0.09 -5.62 -8.55
N GLY A 63 1.38 -5.58 -8.86
CA GLY A 63 2.31 -4.53 -8.40
C GLY A 63 3.54 -5.07 -7.66
N GLY A 64 3.47 -6.32 -7.18
CA GLY A 64 4.58 -7.01 -6.53
C GLY A 64 4.83 -6.52 -5.10
N THR A 65 6.04 -6.76 -4.61
CA THR A 65 6.49 -6.37 -3.27
C THR A 65 7.31 -5.08 -3.37
N HIS A 66 7.02 -4.13 -2.49
CA HIS A 66 7.86 -2.94 -2.30
C HIS A 66 7.95 -2.57 -0.82
N TYR A 67 8.88 -1.68 -0.48
CA TYR A 67 9.10 -1.24 0.89
C TYR A 67 8.80 0.25 1.03
N GLU A 68 8.20 0.59 2.17
CA GLU A 68 7.90 1.95 2.57
C GLU A 68 8.51 2.23 3.93
N ILE A 69 9.16 3.38 4.06
CA ILE A 69 9.74 3.85 5.31
C ILE A 69 8.83 4.95 5.84
N TRP A 70 8.21 4.68 6.97
CA TRP A 70 7.31 5.59 7.66
C TRP A 70 8.07 6.31 8.77
N LEU A 71 8.07 7.64 8.72
CA LEU A 71 8.77 8.52 9.65
C LEU A 71 7.74 9.29 10.47
N GLY A 72 7.65 9.03 11.77
CA GLY A 72 6.67 9.70 12.62
C GLY A 72 6.55 9.11 14.02
N PRO A 73 5.55 9.56 14.81
CA PRO A 73 5.38 9.10 16.19
C PRO A 73 4.91 7.64 16.29
N THR A 74 4.19 7.12 15.29
CA THR A 74 3.64 5.76 15.30
C THR A 74 3.75 5.11 13.92
N PRO A 75 3.65 3.77 13.81
CA PRO A 75 3.72 3.06 12.52
C PRO A 75 2.67 3.51 11.51
N ASP A 76 1.53 4.03 11.95
CA ASP A 76 0.39 4.37 11.08
C ASP A 76 0.23 5.88 10.86
N ARG A 77 1.15 6.69 11.40
CA ARG A 77 1.11 8.14 11.29
C ARG A 77 2.50 8.69 11.08
N GLY A 78 2.75 9.17 9.86
CA GLY A 78 4.05 9.74 9.52
C GLY A 78 4.19 10.12 8.05
N HIS A 79 5.36 10.65 7.72
CA HIS A 79 5.82 10.84 6.35
C HIS A 79 6.21 9.51 5.74
N VAL A 80 5.79 9.25 4.51
CA VAL A 80 6.10 7.98 3.81
C VAL A 80 7.15 8.23 2.74
N VAL A 81 8.27 7.50 2.85
CA VAL A 81 9.31 7.43 1.83
C VAL A 81 9.23 6.07 1.17
N ARG A 82 8.92 6.04 -0.13
CA ARG A 82 8.96 4.80 -0.90
C ARG A 82 10.41 4.44 -1.23
N VAL A 83 10.80 3.20 -0.90
CA VAL A 83 12.12 2.66 -1.25
C VAL A 83 12.14 2.34 -2.75
N PRO A 84 13.11 2.87 -3.52
CA PRO A 84 13.24 2.54 -4.94
C PRO A 84 13.45 1.03 -5.16
N ALA A 85 12.93 0.52 -6.29
CA ALA A 85 13.10 -0.90 -6.61
C ALA A 85 14.58 -1.27 -6.76
N GLY A 86 14.97 -2.40 -6.15
CA GLY A 86 16.35 -2.90 -6.15
C GLY A 86 17.27 -2.26 -5.11
N TRP A 87 16.76 -1.37 -4.25
CA TRP A 87 17.47 -0.87 -3.09
C TRP A 87 17.18 -1.77 -1.89
N ASP A 88 18.09 -1.79 -0.91
CA ASP A 88 17.81 -2.47 0.34
C ASP A 88 16.68 -1.77 1.13
N HIS A 89 16.05 -2.48 2.05
CA HIS A 89 14.87 -2.04 2.77
C HIS A 89 15.18 -1.52 4.18
N ASP A 90 16.39 -1.76 4.70
CA ASP A 90 16.82 -1.31 6.01
C ASP A 90 18.01 -0.34 5.88
N PRO A 91 17.77 0.94 5.54
CA PRO A 91 18.84 1.90 5.43
C PRO A 91 19.46 2.22 6.80
N GLU A 92 20.75 2.54 6.78
CA GLU A 92 21.40 3.23 7.89
C GLU A 92 20.78 4.63 8.05
N ARG A 93 20.55 5.01 9.31
CA ARG A 93 19.80 6.21 9.70
C ARG A 93 20.75 7.16 10.41
N GLU A 94 20.93 8.35 9.83
CA GLU A 94 21.75 9.41 10.41
C GLU A 94 20.88 10.64 10.66
N THR A 95 20.69 10.99 11.93
CA THR A 95 20.04 12.25 12.31
C THR A 95 21.01 13.41 12.08
N THR A 96 20.54 14.45 11.40
CA THR A 96 21.31 15.66 11.09
C THR A 96 20.55 16.90 11.52
N ASP A 97 21.20 18.06 11.57
CA ASP A 97 20.62 19.33 12.05
C ASP A 97 19.38 19.82 11.28
N GLY A 98 19.06 19.24 10.11
CA GLY A 98 17.90 19.64 9.30
C GLY A 98 16.94 18.49 8.94
N GLY A 99 17.19 17.28 9.42
CA GLY A 99 16.40 16.12 9.01
C GLY A 99 17.08 14.77 9.23
N LEU A 100 16.48 13.74 8.64
CA LEU A 100 16.96 12.37 8.69
C LEU A 100 17.56 11.97 7.34
N ARG A 101 18.80 11.49 7.33
CA ARG A 101 19.42 10.88 6.16
C ARG A 101 19.28 9.35 6.24
N LEU A 102 18.76 8.77 5.16
CA LEU A 102 18.62 7.34 4.96
C LEU A 102 19.68 6.90 3.93
N ARG A 103 20.66 6.12 4.36
CA ARG A 103 21.71 5.57 3.51
C ARG A 103 21.46 4.10 3.23
N PHE A 104 21.49 3.73 1.97
CA PHE A 104 21.24 2.36 1.53
C PHE A 104 22.56 1.71 1.09
N ASP A 105 22.69 0.40 1.32
CA ASP A 105 23.92 -0.36 1.04
C ASP A 105 24.37 -0.31 -0.42
N ASN A 106 23.45 -0.04 -1.34
CA ASN A 106 23.78 0.15 -2.76
C ASN A 106 24.39 1.53 -3.08
N GLY A 107 24.68 2.35 -2.05
CA GLY A 107 25.22 3.70 -2.17
C GLY A 107 24.17 4.78 -2.44
N GLY A 108 22.89 4.43 -2.46
CA GLY A 108 21.80 5.39 -2.57
C GLY A 108 21.58 6.15 -1.26
N GLU A 109 21.21 7.42 -1.35
CA GLU A 109 20.86 8.23 -0.19
C GLU A 109 19.55 8.98 -0.41
N ILE A 110 18.71 9.03 0.62
CA ILE A 110 17.51 9.86 0.66
C ILE A 110 17.61 10.76 1.89
N PHE A 111 17.52 12.07 1.67
CA PHE A 111 17.42 13.04 2.76
C PHE A 111 15.96 13.46 2.95
N VAL A 112 15.47 13.34 4.18
CA VAL A 112 14.11 13.74 4.56
C VAL A 112 14.20 14.94 5.49
N PRO A 113 13.71 16.13 5.08
CA PRO A 113 13.69 17.31 5.94
C PRO A 113 12.79 17.11 7.16
N GLU A 114 13.19 17.65 8.31
CA GLU A 114 12.44 17.53 9.58
C GLU A 114 10.98 17.95 9.46
N ALA A 115 10.72 19.05 8.75
CA ALA A 115 9.39 19.58 8.48
C ALA A 115 8.43 18.59 7.77
N SER A 116 8.95 17.48 7.23
CA SER A 116 8.14 16.46 6.57
C SER A 116 7.47 15.51 7.55
N TYR A 117 8.07 15.29 8.73
CA TYR A 117 7.65 14.28 9.72
C TYR A 117 7.43 14.83 11.14
N SER A 118 7.68 16.12 11.37
CA SER A 118 7.40 16.85 12.61
C SER A 118 5.94 17.29 12.74
#